data_AF-A0A2W5Y3V4-F1
#
_entry.id   AF-A0A2W5Y3V4-F1
#
_cell.length_a   1.000
_cell.length_b   1.000
_cell.length_c   1.000
_cell.angle_alpha   90.00
_cell.angle_beta   90.00
_cell.angle_gamma   90.00
#
_symmetry.space_group_name_H-M   'P 1'
#
loop_
_entity.id
_entity.type
_entity.pdbx_description
1 polymer ?
#
loop_
_entity_poly.entity_id
_entity_poly.type
_entity_poly.pdbx_seq_one_letter_code
_entity_poly.pdbx_strand_id
1 'polypeptide(L)'
;MTCAEVRSRLEAVVDGELDAALPDVRQHLAICGACRRQHEEAASLPSRIRALPTPALPEDLLPQVLRRVAPRTRPLEDWGVLASEAVLGLVVLWYLSGLDGLLGLGQRTLSELDAALGWQPGRSLGSGSGVDLFLLLLALGVALLAVWHLSLLSRNLRRWT
;
A
#
# COMPACT_ATOMS: atom_id res chain seq x y z
N MET A 1 -6.66 -33.29 44.28
CA MET A 1 -5.46 -33.05 43.45
C MET A 1 -4.21 -33.36 44.22
N THR A 2 -3.21 -33.93 43.54
CA THR A 2 -1.87 -34.18 44.08
C THR A 2 -1.02 -32.90 44.04
N CYS A 3 0.06 -32.85 44.83
CA CYS A 3 1.00 -31.73 44.78
C CYS A 3 1.65 -31.58 43.38
N ALA A 4 1.87 -32.69 42.67
CA ALA A 4 2.46 -32.66 41.33
C ALA A 4 1.54 -31.97 40.31
N GLU A 5 0.25 -32.32 40.31
CA GLU A 5 -0.76 -31.70 39.44
C GLU A 5 -0.89 -30.20 39.71
N VAL A 6 -0.90 -29.80 40.98
CA VAL A 6 -1.01 -28.38 41.35
C VAL A 6 0.22 -27.62 40.89
N ARG A 7 1.43 -28.15 41.10
CA ARG A 7 2.67 -27.49 40.65
C ARG A 7 2.71 -27.27 39.14
N SER A 8 2.22 -28.22 38.35
CA SER A 8 2.15 -28.05 36.88
C SER A 8 1.19 -26.94 36.43
N ARG A 9 0.24 -26.54 37.28
CA ARG A 9 -0.78 -25.52 36.97
C ARG A 9 -0.53 -24.17 37.64
N LEU A 10 0.48 -24.05 38.51
CA LEU A 10 0.77 -22.82 39.26
C LEU A 10 1.14 -21.65 38.34
N GLU A 11 1.87 -21.91 37.25
CA GLU A 11 2.32 -20.87 36.31
C GLU A 11 1.14 -20.22 35.59
N ALA A 12 0.28 -21.03 34.97
CA ALA A 12 -0.97 -20.58 34.34
C ALA A 12 -1.85 -19.75 35.30
N VAL A 13 -1.93 -20.15 36.57
CA VAL A 13 -2.67 -19.40 37.60
C VAL A 13 -2.03 -18.04 37.91
N VAL A 14 -0.71 -17.94 37.94
CA VAL A 14 0.02 -16.67 38.14
C VAL A 14 -0.12 -15.75 36.94
N ASP A 15 -0.11 -16.31 35.73
CA ASP A 15 -0.29 -15.57 34.48
C ASP A 15 -1.74 -15.10 34.25
N GLY A 16 -2.66 -15.51 35.12
CA GLY A 16 -4.08 -15.15 35.03
C GLY A 16 -4.83 -15.93 33.95
N GLU A 17 -4.26 -17.03 33.47
CA GLU A 17 -4.96 -17.94 32.57
C GLU A 17 -6.10 -18.61 33.34
N LEU A 18 -7.34 -18.38 32.87
CA LEU A 18 -8.55 -18.87 33.48
C LEU A 18 -8.72 -20.37 33.23
N ASP A 19 -8.05 -21.17 34.06
CA ASP A 19 -8.17 -22.64 34.05
C ASP A 19 -9.43 -23.11 34.81
N ALA A 20 -10.14 -24.09 34.23
CA ALA A 20 -11.26 -24.77 34.87
C ALA A 20 -10.87 -25.45 36.20
N ALA A 21 -9.58 -25.75 36.40
CA ALA A 21 -9.06 -26.34 37.64
C ALA A 21 -8.71 -25.32 38.75
N LEU A 22 -8.92 -24.02 38.51
CA LEU A 22 -8.65 -22.96 39.50
C LEU A 22 -9.29 -23.19 40.89
N PRO A 23 -10.56 -23.62 41.04
CA PRO A 23 -11.14 -23.89 42.36
C PRO A 23 -10.42 -25.02 43.10
N ASP A 24 -10.06 -26.10 42.40
CA ASP A 24 -9.37 -27.24 43.00
C ASP A 24 -7.94 -26.89 43.42
N VAL A 25 -7.25 -26.06 42.62
CA VAL A 25 -5.93 -25.51 42.96
C VAL A 25 -6.02 -24.63 44.21
N ARG A 26 -7.01 -23.73 44.29
CA ARG A 26 -7.23 -22.87 45.48
C ARG A 26 -7.51 -23.70 46.73
N GLN A 27 -8.32 -24.75 46.62
CA GLN A 27 -8.56 -25.67 47.73
C GLN A 27 -7.27 -26.34 48.20
N HIS A 28 -6.41 -26.78 47.27
CA HIS A 28 -5.14 -27.39 47.63
C HIS A 28 -4.17 -26.40 48.28
N LEU A 29 -4.11 -25.14 47.82
CA LEU A 29 -3.28 -24.09 48.42
C LEU A 29 -3.71 -23.75 49.86
N ALA A 30 -4.99 -23.91 50.20
CA ALA A 30 -5.49 -23.73 51.56
C ALA A 30 -4.97 -24.81 52.53
N ILE A 31 -4.64 -26.00 52.03
CA ILE A 31 -4.24 -27.17 52.83
C ILE A 31 -2.72 -27.37 52.83
N CYS A 32 -2.05 -27.17 51.69
CA CYS A 32 -0.62 -27.45 51.51
C CYS A 32 0.24 -26.17 51.60
N GLY A 33 0.99 -26.02 52.71
CA GLY A 33 1.88 -24.88 52.90
C GLY A 33 3.08 -24.83 51.94
N ALA A 34 3.55 -25.98 51.42
CA ALA A 34 4.65 -26.00 50.46
C ALA A 34 4.25 -25.43 49.10
N CYS A 35 3.08 -25.84 48.58
CA CYS A 35 2.55 -25.30 47.32
C CYS A 35 2.17 -23.82 47.46
N ARG A 36 1.73 -23.39 48.65
CA ARG A 36 1.45 -21.97 48.93
C ARG A 36 2.69 -21.09 48.85
N ARG A 37 3.78 -21.47 49.50
CA ARG A 37 5.05 -20.72 49.42
C ARG A 37 5.54 -20.58 47.98
N GLN A 38 5.48 -21.67 47.21
CA GLN A 38 5.86 -21.66 45.81
C GLN A 38 4.99 -20.69 44.98
N HIS A 39 3.67 -20.69 45.21
CA HIS A 39 2.76 -19.75 44.56
C HIS A 39 3.07 -18.30 44.95
N GLU A 40 3.31 -18.01 46.23
CA GLU A 40 3.65 -16.67 46.72
C GLU A 40 4.97 -16.15 46.12
N GLU A 41 5.98 -17.01 46.03
CA GLU A 41 7.26 -16.69 45.39
C GLU A 41 7.06 -16.31 43.92
N ALA A 42 6.36 -17.15 43.16
CA ALA A 42 6.06 -16.92 41.75
C ALA A 42 5.20 -15.66 41.53
N ALA A 43 4.14 -15.49 42.33
CA ALA A 43 3.23 -14.34 42.25
C ALA A 43 3.91 -13.01 42.62
N SER A 44 5.04 -13.05 43.34
CA SER A 44 5.82 -11.86 43.68
C SER A 44 6.73 -11.35 42.54
N LEU A 45 7.02 -12.18 41.52
CA LEU A 45 7.94 -11.80 40.44
C LEU A 45 7.37 -10.70 39.52
N PRO A 46 6.10 -10.75 39.05
CA PRO A 46 5.58 -9.74 38.14
C PRO A 46 5.55 -8.33 38.74
N SER A 47 5.33 -8.20 40.05
CA SER A 47 5.35 -6.90 40.73
C SER A 47 6.78 -6.36 40.88
N ARG A 48 7.76 -7.22 41.16
CA ARG A 48 9.18 -6.84 41.22
C ARG A 48 9.70 -6.39 39.86
N ILE A 49 9.32 -7.08 38.78
CA ILE A 49 9.69 -6.68 37.41
C ILE A 49 9.06 -5.34 37.05
N ARG A 50 7.77 -5.13 37.39
CA ARG A 50 7.07 -3.86 37.17
C ARG A 50 7.65 -2.68 37.97
N ALA A 51 8.29 -2.97 39.11
CA ALA A 51 8.97 -1.95 39.90
C ALA A 51 10.34 -1.53 39.32
N LEU A 52 10.85 -2.26 38.31
CA LEU A 52 12.08 -1.86 37.64
C LEU A 52 11.87 -0.55 36.87
N PRO A 53 12.85 0.37 36.89
CA PRO A 53 12.76 1.59 36.10
C PRO A 53 12.68 1.25 34.62
N THR A 54 11.75 1.89 33.91
CA THR A 54 11.70 1.80 32.45
C THR A 54 12.94 2.52 31.89
N PRO A 55 13.73 1.87 31.02
CA PRO A 55 14.89 2.52 30.42
C PRO A 55 14.45 3.72 29.58
N ALA A 56 15.25 4.79 29.60
CA ALA A 56 14.99 5.96 28.76
C ALA A 56 15.05 5.57 27.27
N LEU A 57 14.13 6.10 26.48
CA LEU A 57 14.08 5.84 25.05
C LEU A 57 15.23 6.60 24.35
N PRO A 58 16.04 5.96 23.50
CA PRO A 58 17.05 6.67 22.72
C PRO A 58 16.38 7.67 21.77
N GLU A 59 16.90 8.90 21.69
CA GLU A 59 16.37 9.95 20.80
C GLU A 59 16.35 9.51 19.33
N ASP A 60 17.29 8.65 18.93
CA ASP A 60 17.43 8.13 17.58
C ASP A 60 16.50 6.95 17.25
N LEU A 61 15.73 6.42 18.20
CA LEU A 61 14.92 5.22 17.97
C LEU A 61 13.82 5.47 16.94
N LEU A 62 13.11 6.60 17.07
CA LEU A 62 12.06 6.98 16.12
C LEU A 62 12.59 7.16 14.69
N PRO A 63 13.64 7.96 14.42
CA PRO A 63 14.17 8.08 13.06
C PRO A 63 14.77 6.78 12.52
N GLN A 64 15.28 5.88 13.37
CA GLN A 64 15.72 4.55 12.93
C GLN A 64 14.55 3.65 12.50
N VAL A 65 13.48 3.59 13.30
CA VAL A 65 12.27 2.84 12.97
C VAL A 65 11.63 3.39 11.70
N LEU A 66 11.49 4.72 11.60
CA LEU A 66 10.93 5.36 10.40
C LEU A 66 11.77 5.06 9.16
N ARG A 67 13.11 5.07 9.24
CA ARG A 67 13.95 4.65 8.10
C ARG A 67 13.81 3.17 7.75
N ARG A 68 13.57 2.31 8.74
CA ARG A 68 13.40 0.86 8.56
C ARG A 68 12.06 0.51 7.91
N VAL A 69 11.01 1.24 8.30
CA VAL A 69 9.61 0.98 7.91
C VAL A 69 9.16 1.87 6.74
N ALA A 70 9.88 2.96 6.46
CA ALA A 70 9.55 3.86 5.35
C ALA A 70 9.36 3.04 4.07
N PRO A 71 8.18 3.17 3.43
CA PRO A 71 7.97 2.50 2.16
C PRO A 71 9.06 2.99 1.20
N ARG A 72 9.72 2.05 0.53
CA ARG A 72 10.58 2.38 -0.61
C ARG A 72 9.66 2.90 -1.71
N THR A 73 9.32 4.19 -1.67
CA THR A 73 8.71 4.86 -2.81
C THR A 73 9.73 4.75 -3.94
N ARG A 74 9.36 4.03 -5.00
CA ARG A 74 10.18 3.96 -6.21
C ARG A 74 9.69 5.09 -7.10
N PRO A 75 10.37 6.24 -7.12
CA PRO A 75 9.93 7.36 -7.96
C PRO A 75 9.82 6.94 -9.43
N LEU A 76 10.63 5.99 -9.89
CA LEU A 76 10.58 5.49 -11.26
C LEU A 76 9.24 4.80 -11.64
N GLU A 77 8.50 4.20 -10.69
CA GLU A 77 7.21 3.57 -10.99
C GLU A 77 6.10 4.62 -11.21
N ASP A 78 6.09 5.70 -10.44
CA ASP A 78 5.08 6.76 -10.55
C ASP A 78 5.25 7.60 -11.83
N TRP A 79 6.50 7.84 -12.25
CA TRP A 79 6.78 8.56 -13.50
C TRP A 79 6.48 7.74 -14.76
N GLY A 80 6.55 6.41 -14.67
CA GLY A 80 6.18 5.51 -15.77
C GLY A 80 4.69 5.62 -16.13
N VAL A 81 3.83 5.83 -15.12
CA VAL A 81 2.39 6.03 -15.30
C VAL A 81 2.12 7.32 -16.07
N LEU A 82 2.69 8.45 -15.60
CA LEU A 82 2.56 9.75 -16.26
C LEU A 82 3.14 9.77 -17.67
N ALA A 83 4.29 9.12 -17.88
CA ALA A 83 4.90 9.01 -19.20
C ALA A 83 4.01 8.22 -20.18
N SER A 84 3.36 7.14 -19.72
CA SER A 84 2.47 6.33 -20.54
C SER A 84 1.20 7.10 -20.95
N GLU A 85 0.63 7.91 -20.06
CA GLU A 85 -0.51 8.76 -20.36
C GLU A 85 -0.15 9.91 -21.30
N ALA A 86 1.01 10.54 -21.11
CA ALA A 86 1.48 11.60 -21.99
C ALA A 86 1.71 11.09 -23.42
N VAL A 87 2.33 9.91 -23.58
CA VAL A 87 2.55 9.30 -24.89
C VAL A 87 1.23 8.92 -25.56
N LEU A 88 0.29 8.33 -24.82
CA LEU A 88 -1.05 8.03 -25.37
C LEU A 88 -1.79 9.30 -25.78
N GLY A 89 -1.80 10.34 -24.94
CA GLY A 89 -2.45 11.61 -25.27
C GLY A 89 -1.88 12.22 -26.55
N LEU A 90 -0.56 12.12 -26.73
CA LEU A 90 0.14 12.65 -27.91
C LEU A 90 -0.17 11.81 -29.17
N VAL A 91 -0.27 10.49 -29.05
CA VAL A 91 -0.67 9.60 -30.16
C VAL A 91 -2.14 9.79 -30.53
N VAL A 92 -3.03 9.92 -29.55
CA VAL A 92 -4.47 10.19 -29.77
C VAL A 92 -4.66 11.57 -30.40
N LEU A 93 -3.94 12.59 -29.93
CA LEU A 93 -3.98 13.94 -30.49
C LEU A 93 -3.47 13.96 -31.94
N TRP A 94 -2.35 13.27 -32.20
CA TRP A 94 -1.82 13.10 -33.56
C TRP A 94 -2.80 12.35 -34.46
N TYR A 95 -3.46 11.33 -33.92
CA TYR A 95 -4.38 10.50 -34.69
C TYR A 95 -5.72 11.19 -35.00
N LEU A 96 -6.33 11.83 -34.00
CA LEU A 96 -7.58 12.60 -34.18
C LEU A 96 -7.38 13.78 -35.15
N SER A 97 -6.16 14.28 -35.24
CA SER A 97 -5.83 15.37 -36.15
C SER A 97 -5.32 14.88 -37.51
N GLY A 98 -4.66 13.72 -37.60
CA GLY A 98 -3.77 13.41 -38.73
C GLY A 98 -2.57 14.38 -38.77
N LEU A 99 -1.55 14.06 -39.57
CA LEU A 99 -0.43 14.98 -39.82
C LEU A 99 -0.94 16.33 -40.38
N ASP A 100 -2.01 16.26 -41.18
CA ASP A 100 -2.72 17.42 -41.75
C ASP A 100 -3.52 18.24 -40.72
N GLY A 101 -4.01 17.67 -39.62
CA GLY A 101 -4.70 18.42 -38.58
C GLY A 101 -3.76 18.96 -37.50
N LEU A 102 -2.57 18.38 -37.33
CA LEU A 102 -1.51 18.94 -36.48
C LEU A 102 -0.83 20.11 -37.19
N LEU A 103 -0.49 19.92 -38.47
CA LEU A 103 -0.14 21.02 -39.38
C LEU A 103 -1.32 21.99 -39.52
N GLY A 104 -2.57 21.51 -39.50
CA GLY A 104 -3.79 22.30 -39.57
C GLY A 104 -4.10 23.10 -38.30
N LEU A 105 -3.71 22.62 -37.11
CA LEU A 105 -3.77 23.35 -35.84
C LEU A 105 -2.69 24.42 -35.79
N GLY A 106 -1.46 24.08 -36.21
CA GLY A 106 -0.37 25.03 -36.39
C GLY A 106 -0.70 26.08 -37.45
N GLN A 107 -1.28 25.68 -38.58
CA GLN A 107 -1.80 26.57 -39.62
C GLN A 107 -3.00 27.34 -39.13
N ARG A 108 -3.86 26.81 -38.24
CA ARG A 108 -4.98 27.55 -37.63
C ARG A 108 -4.46 28.65 -36.73
N THR A 109 -3.50 28.36 -35.85
CA THR A 109 -2.89 29.35 -34.98
C THR A 109 -2.11 30.39 -35.79
N LEU A 110 -1.36 29.96 -36.80
CA LEU A 110 -0.71 30.86 -37.75
C LEU A 110 -1.72 31.67 -38.55
N SER A 111 -2.87 31.12 -38.94
CA SER A 111 -3.93 31.84 -39.67
C SER A 111 -4.75 32.76 -38.78
N GLU A 112 -4.84 32.49 -37.48
CA GLU A 112 -5.46 33.39 -36.50
C GLU A 112 -4.50 34.53 -36.14
N LEU A 113 -3.18 34.26 -36.11
CA LEU A 113 -2.14 35.28 -36.09
C LEU A 113 -2.13 36.09 -37.39
N ASP A 114 -2.25 35.44 -38.55
CA ASP A 114 -2.29 36.05 -39.87
C ASP A 114 -3.61 36.79 -40.11
N ALA A 115 -4.73 36.39 -39.51
CA ALA A 115 -5.99 37.13 -39.50
C ALA A 115 -5.96 38.31 -38.51
N ALA A 116 -5.26 38.16 -37.38
CA ALA A 116 -4.90 39.28 -36.52
C ALA A 116 -3.92 40.24 -37.21
N LEU A 117 -3.22 39.79 -38.27
CA LEU A 117 -2.25 40.55 -39.07
C LEU A 117 -2.74 40.88 -40.52
N GLY A 118 -3.90 40.38 -40.96
CA GLY A 118 -4.62 40.77 -42.19
C GLY A 118 -4.66 39.86 -43.45
N TRP A 119 -4.30 38.57 -43.47
CA TRP A 119 -4.26 37.74 -44.72
C TRP A 119 -5.12 36.44 -44.66
N GLN A 120 -5.87 36.09 -45.73
CA GLN A 120 -6.58 34.79 -45.91
C GLN A 120 -6.79 34.40 -47.38
N PRO A 121 -6.64 33.10 -47.75
CA PRO A 121 -7.71 32.42 -48.52
C PRO A 121 -7.84 30.87 -48.35
N GLY A 122 -9.09 30.39 -48.33
CA GLY A 122 -9.61 29.20 -49.09
C GLY A 122 -9.35 27.75 -48.60
N ARG A 123 -10.42 27.00 -48.24
CA ARG A 123 -10.42 25.55 -47.89
C ARG A 123 -11.17 24.67 -48.91
N SER A 124 -10.76 23.40 -49.04
CA SER A 124 -11.59 22.27 -49.51
C SER A 124 -11.18 20.94 -48.83
N LEU A 125 -12.08 19.94 -48.73
CA LEU A 125 -11.92 18.68 -47.95
C LEU A 125 -12.53 17.44 -48.63
N GLY A 126 -11.87 16.28 -48.50
CA GLY A 126 -12.31 14.88 -48.76
C GLY A 126 -11.09 13.94 -48.80
N SER A 127 -11.03 12.66 -48.39
CA SER A 127 -12.00 11.56 -48.18
C SER A 127 -11.31 10.41 -47.37
N GLY A 128 -12.07 9.42 -46.86
CA GLY A 128 -11.59 8.35 -45.96
C GLY A 128 -11.56 6.92 -46.54
N SER A 129 -10.91 6.01 -45.78
CA SER A 129 -11.09 4.53 -45.75
C SER A 129 -10.00 3.80 -44.92
N GLY A 130 -8.84 4.42 -44.68
CA GLY A 130 -7.79 3.85 -43.81
C GLY A 130 -8.02 4.02 -42.29
N VAL A 131 -9.06 4.77 -41.93
CA VAL A 131 -9.31 5.23 -40.55
C VAL A 131 -9.79 4.08 -39.65
N ASP A 132 -10.56 3.13 -40.18
CA ASP A 132 -11.23 2.11 -39.36
C ASP A 132 -10.30 1.03 -38.79
N LEU A 133 -9.30 0.57 -39.57
CA LEU A 133 -8.32 -0.41 -39.08
C LEU A 133 -7.38 0.20 -38.04
N PHE A 134 -7.02 1.47 -38.22
CA PHE A 134 -6.21 2.19 -37.26
C PHE A 134 -6.98 2.47 -35.97
N LEU A 135 -8.26 2.85 -36.03
CA LEU A 135 -9.13 3.02 -34.85
C LEU A 135 -9.15 1.75 -34.01
N LEU A 136 -9.25 0.58 -34.65
CA LEU A 136 -9.23 -0.72 -33.97
C LEU A 136 -7.90 -0.99 -33.28
N LEU A 137 -6.77 -0.67 -33.92
CA LEU A 137 -5.44 -0.82 -33.32
C LEU A 137 -5.21 0.16 -32.15
N LEU A 138 -5.69 1.39 -32.27
CA LEU A 138 -5.64 2.40 -31.20
C LEU A 138 -6.48 1.95 -30.00
N ALA A 139 -7.72 1.50 -30.25
CA ALA A 139 -8.61 0.98 -29.21
C ALA A 139 -8.00 -0.25 -28.50
N LEU A 140 -7.37 -1.15 -29.26
CA LEU A 140 -6.66 -2.30 -28.69
C LEU A 140 -5.46 -1.87 -27.83
N GLY A 141 -4.68 -0.87 -28.29
CA GLY A 141 -3.56 -0.31 -27.53
C GLY A 141 -3.99 0.32 -26.21
N VAL A 142 -5.08 1.08 -26.21
CA VAL A 142 -5.67 1.67 -24.99
C VAL A 142 -6.16 0.58 -24.04
N ALA A 143 -6.84 -0.45 -24.55
CA ALA A 143 -7.30 -1.57 -23.74
C ALA A 143 -6.13 -2.34 -23.09
N LEU A 144 -5.05 -2.60 -23.85
CA LEU A 144 -3.86 -3.27 -23.33
C LEU A 144 -3.14 -2.44 -22.26
N LEU A 145 -3.07 -1.11 -22.43
CA LEU A 145 -2.49 -0.23 -21.41
C LEU A 145 -3.33 -0.21 -20.13
N ALA A 146 -4.67 -0.13 -20.26
CA ALA A 146 -5.56 -0.18 -19.12
C ALA A 146 -5.42 -1.51 -18.34
N VAL A 147 -5.32 -2.64 -19.05
CA VAL A 147 -5.05 -3.96 -18.45
C VAL A 147 -3.67 -4.00 -17.77
N TRP A 148 -2.65 -3.38 -18.36
CA TRP A 148 -1.33 -3.30 -17.76
C TRP A 148 -1.33 -2.49 -16.46
N HIS A 149 -2.02 -1.34 -16.41
CA HIS A 149 -2.23 -0.53 -15.21
C HIS A 149 -2.96 -1.31 -14.11
N LEU A 150 -4.08 -1.95 -14.44
CA LEU A 150 -4.83 -2.80 -13.53
C LEU A 150 -3.96 -3.95 -12.99
N SER A 151 -3.11 -4.55 -13.83
CA SER A 151 -2.16 -5.59 -13.42
C SER A 151 -1.14 -5.07 -12.42
N LEU A 152 -0.54 -3.90 -12.68
CA LEU A 152 0.43 -3.25 -11.81
C LEU A 152 -0.19 -2.91 -10.44
N LEU A 153 -1.40 -2.33 -10.45
CA LEU A 153 -2.13 -1.95 -9.25
C LEU A 153 -2.54 -3.20 -8.43
N SER A 154 -2.97 -4.27 -9.09
CA SER A 154 -3.30 -5.54 -8.41
C SER A 154 -2.08 -6.25 -7.81
N ARG A 155 -0.89 -6.12 -8.43
CA ARG A 155 0.37 -6.66 -7.90
C ARG A 155 0.84 -5.89 -6.68
N ASN A 156 0.65 -4.57 -6.68
CA ASN A 156 0.96 -3.75 -5.52
C ASN A 156 0.00 -4.04 -4.36
N LEU A 157 -1.31 -4.18 -4.59
CA LEU A 157 -2.27 -4.55 -3.54
C LEU A 157 -1.95 -5.89 -2.87
N ARG A 158 -1.56 -6.91 -3.66
CA ARG A 158 -1.17 -8.24 -3.15
C ARG A 158 0.11 -8.26 -2.30
N ARG A 159 0.93 -7.21 -2.32
CA ARG A 159 2.14 -7.13 -1.48
C ARG A 159 1.84 -6.68 -0.04
N TRP A 160 0.64 -6.20 0.24
CA TRP A 160 0.23 -5.65 1.54
C TRP A 160 -0.81 -6.51 2.29
N THR A 161 -1.30 -7.58 1.67
CA THR A 161 -2.15 -8.63 2.27
C THR A 161 -1.33 -9.86 2.59
#